data_AF-A0A937L7I7-F1
#
_entry.id   AF-A0A937L7I7-F1
#
_cell.length_a   1.000
_cell.length_b   1.000
_cell.length_c   1.000
_cell.angle_alpha   90.00
_cell.angle_beta   90.00
_cell.angle_gamma   90.00
#
_symmetry.space_group_name_H-M   'P 1'
#
loop_
_entity.id
_entity.type
_entity.pdbx_description
1 polymer ?
#
loop_
_entity_poly.entity_id
_entity_poly.type
_entity_poly.pdbx_seq_one_letter_code
_entity_poly.pdbx_strand_id
1 'polypeptide(L)'
;MMSAHQKSKSNFHNLMNRASDIFQALSHPLRLSICFELSTAERSVNQLCDSLLQPQHSISQHLALLRKQNVVSTRKQARQVFYRLTDPHVQKVLTCIKSELIAEEPNGATAPLQAASVVSKATVVGESGQFSTVFKPSLDQWRRHGKG
;
A
#
# COMPACT_ATOMS: atom_id res chain seq x y z
N MET A 1 -39.38 21.37 11.70
CA MET A 1 -38.97 21.28 10.28
C MET A 1 -37.70 22.11 10.09
N MET A 2 -36.58 21.55 9.61
CA MET A 2 -35.33 22.29 9.41
C MET A 2 -35.26 22.92 8.01
N SER A 3 -35.04 24.24 7.93
CA SER A 3 -34.98 25.03 6.68
C SER A 3 -33.92 24.54 5.68
N ALA A 4 -34.20 24.69 4.38
CA ALA A 4 -33.38 24.20 3.25
C ALA A 4 -31.90 24.61 3.28
N HIS A 5 -31.59 25.82 3.79
CA HIS A 5 -30.22 26.30 3.98
C HIS A 5 -29.43 25.50 5.03
N GLN A 6 -30.10 24.99 6.08
CA GLN A 6 -29.48 24.17 7.11
C GLN A 6 -29.14 22.77 6.58
N LYS A 7 -30.04 22.21 5.74
CA LYS A 7 -29.86 20.90 5.11
C LYS A 7 -28.65 20.91 4.16
N SER A 8 -28.51 21.95 3.33
CA SER A 8 -27.35 22.11 2.44
C SER A 8 -26.01 22.18 3.21
N LYS A 9 -25.95 22.99 4.27
CA LYS A 9 -24.76 23.11 5.12
C LYS A 9 -24.40 21.80 5.84
N SER A 10 -25.40 21.05 6.30
CA SER A 10 -25.19 19.73 6.92
C SER A 10 -24.69 18.68 5.93
N ASN A 11 -25.17 18.70 4.68
CA ASN A 11 -24.69 17.79 3.63
C ASN A 11 -23.22 18.04 3.29
N PHE A 12 -22.81 19.30 3.13
CA PHE A 12 -21.41 19.63 2.85
C PHE A 12 -20.47 19.16 3.97
N HIS A 13 -20.84 19.40 5.24
CA HIS A 13 -20.03 18.94 6.38
C HIS A 13 -19.90 17.42 6.41
N ASN A 14 -20.99 16.69 6.16
CA ASN A 14 -20.95 15.22 6.07
C ASN A 14 -20.06 14.72 4.92
N LEU A 15 -20.10 15.38 3.76
CA LEU A 15 -19.23 15.06 2.63
C LEU A 15 -17.75 15.30 2.96
N MET A 16 -17.42 16.41 3.60
CA MET A 16 -16.05 16.73 4.01
C MET A 16 -15.52 15.79 5.09
N ASN A 17 -16.36 15.40 6.06
CA ASN A 17 -15.98 14.41 7.07
C ASN A 17 -15.69 13.05 6.43
N ARG A 18 -16.55 12.60 5.51
CA ARG A 18 -16.32 11.36 4.77
C ARG A 18 -15.03 11.41 3.94
N ALA A 19 -14.73 12.54 3.30
CA ALA A 19 -13.46 12.72 2.60
C ALA A 19 -12.27 12.64 3.56
N SER A 20 -12.34 13.31 4.71
CA SER A 20 -11.30 13.26 5.75
C SER A 20 -11.04 11.84 6.25
N ASP A 21 -12.10 11.07 6.49
CA ASP A 21 -11.99 9.67 6.93
C ASP A 21 -11.27 8.78 5.90
N ILE A 22 -11.57 8.98 4.61
CA ILE A 22 -10.88 8.29 3.51
C ILE A 22 -9.40 8.67 3.49
N PHE A 23 -9.08 9.96 3.57
CA PHE A 23 -7.69 10.40 3.59
C PHE A 23 -6.93 9.85 4.79
N GLN A 24 -7.54 9.86 5.98
CA GLN A 24 -6.94 9.29 7.18
C GLN A 24 -6.67 7.78 7.03
N ALA A 25 -7.58 7.06 6.36
CA ALA A 25 -7.38 5.66 6.00
C ALA A 25 -6.19 5.47 5.05
N LEU A 26 -5.91 6.43 4.18
CA LEU A 26 -4.82 6.38 3.22
C LEU A 26 -3.48 6.92 3.78
N SER A 27 -3.46 7.78 4.81
CA SER A 27 -2.25 8.45 5.34
C SER A 27 -1.22 7.55 6.06
N HIS A 28 -1.11 6.27 5.71
CA HIS A 28 -0.09 5.37 6.27
C HIS A 28 0.64 4.63 5.15
N PRO A 29 1.99 4.54 5.21
CA PRO A 29 2.79 4.00 4.11
C PRO A 29 2.36 2.59 3.71
N LEU A 30 2.20 1.68 4.68
CA LEU A 30 1.77 0.31 4.38
C LEU A 30 0.36 0.23 3.80
N ARG A 31 -0.55 1.14 4.18
CA ARG A 31 -1.92 1.17 3.63
C ARG A 31 -1.92 1.65 2.18
N LEU A 32 -1.08 2.63 1.86
CA LEU A 32 -0.84 3.03 0.47
C LEU A 32 -0.27 1.87 -0.32
N SER A 33 0.78 1.19 0.17
CA SER A 33 1.36 0.03 -0.52
C SER A 33 0.33 -1.06 -0.79
N ILE A 34 -0.52 -1.40 0.19
CA ILE A 34 -1.64 -2.33 0.00
C ILE A 34 -2.59 -1.83 -1.10
N CYS A 35 -3.00 -0.57 -1.04
CA CYS A 35 -3.91 -0.01 -2.05
C CYS A 35 -3.29 0.01 -3.45
N PHE A 36 -1.97 0.20 -3.57
CA PHE A 36 -1.25 0.10 -4.85
C PHE A 36 -1.22 -1.32 -5.39
N GLU A 37 -0.96 -2.34 -4.56
CA GLU A 37 -1.05 -3.72 -5.03
C GLU A 37 -2.49 -4.07 -5.47
N LEU A 38 -3.49 -3.59 -4.73
CA LEU A 38 -4.91 -3.81 -5.02
C LEU A 38 -5.45 -3.00 -6.21
N SER A 39 -4.75 -1.97 -6.67
CA SER A 39 -5.14 -1.21 -7.87
C SER A 39 -4.81 -1.95 -9.16
N THR A 40 -3.88 -2.91 -9.10
CA THR A 40 -3.48 -3.74 -10.24
C THR A 40 -4.35 -4.98 -10.40
N ALA A 41 -4.67 -5.66 -9.29
CA ALA A 41 -5.44 -6.89 -9.29
C ALA A 41 -6.04 -7.18 -7.90
N GLU A 42 -7.11 -7.98 -7.86
CA GLU A 42 -7.62 -8.53 -6.60
C GLU A 42 -6.57 -9.47 -5.98
N ARG A 43 -6.24 -9.30 -4.70
CA ARG A 43 -5.25 -10.14 -4.00
C ARG A 43 -5.73 -10.66 -2.67
N SER A 44 -5.24 -11.84 -2.30
CA SER A 44 -5.48 -12.42 -0.97
C SER A 44 -4.51 -11.85 0.07
N VAL A 45 -4.82 -12.04 1.36
CA VAL A 45 -3.93 -11.62 2.45
C VAL A 45 -2.53 -12.22 2.29
N ASN A 46 -2.43 -13.51 1.95
CA ASN A 46 -1.14 -14.19 1.78
C ASN A 46 -0.32 -13.56 0.64
N GLN A 47 -0.97 -13.33 -0.52
CA GLN A 47 -0.30 -12.66 -1.64
C GLN A 47 0.19 -11.25 -1.28
N LEU A 48 -0.56 -10.51 -0.47
CA LEU A 48 -0.14 -9.20 0.03
C LEU A 48 1.03 -9.32 1.02
N CYS A 49 1.05 -10.35 1.88
CA CYS A 49 2.17 -10.62 2.77
C CYS A 49 3.45 -10.92 1.99
N ASP A 50 3.34 -11.76 0.96
CA ASP A 50 4.46 -12.15 0.10
C ASP A 50 4.99 -10.95 -0.72
N SER A 51 4.08 -10.13 -1.26
CA SER A 51 4.44 -8.97 -2.08
C SER A 51 5.05 -7.83 -1.27
N LEU A 52 4.52 -7.58 -0.07
CA LEU A 52 4.93 -6.47 0.79
C LEU A 52 5.97 -6.87 1.84
N LEU A 53 6.33 -8.16 1.92
CA LEU A 53 7.24 -8.72 2.93
C LEU A 53 6.84 -8.32 4.36
N GLN A 54 5.54 -8.35 4.63
CA GLN A 54 4.98 -7.99 5.93
C GLN A 54 4.28 -9.19 6.56
N PRO A 55 4.30 -9.31 7.90
CA PRO A 55 3.65 -10.40 8.57
C PRO A 55 2.13 -10.29 8.44
N GLN A 56 1.47 -11.45 8.43
CA GLN A 56 0.02 -11.56 8.19
C GLN A 56 -0.82 -10.75 9.17
N HIS A 57 -0.43 -10.71 10.45
CA HIS A 57 -1.14 -9.92 11.47
C HIS A 57 -1.16 -8.42 11.10
N SER A 58 -0.03 -7.87 10.65
CA SER A 58 0.11 -6.46 10.25
C SER A 58 -0.79 -6.14 9.06
N ILE A 59 -0.69 -6.93 7.98
CA ILE A 59 -1.53 -6.76 6.79
C ILE A 59 -3.02 -6.88 7.14
N SER A 60 -3.40 -7.88 7.94
CA SER A 60 -4.80 -8.09 8.33
C SER A 60 -5.37 -6.91 9.14
N GLN A 61 -4.57 -6.32 10.03
CA GLN A 61 -4.95 -5.15 10.82
C GLN A 61 -5.17 -3.95 9.92
N HIS A 62 -4.24 -3.68 9.01
CA HIS A 62 -4.36 -2.59 8.03
C HIS A 62 -5.56 -2.78 7.09
N LEU A 63 -5.82 -4.00 6.63
CA LEU A 63 -7.00 -4.33 5.82
C LEU A 63 -8.31 -4.14 6.60
N ALA A 64 -8.34 -4.45 7.90
CA ALA A 64 -9.52 -4.21 8.73
C ALA A 64 -9.84 -2.71 8.84
N LEU A 65 -8.82 -1.87 9.02
CA LEU A 65 -8.94 -0.40 9.02
C LEU A 65 -9.44 0.13 7.67
N LEU A 66 -8.86 -0.34 6.56
CA LEU A 66 -9.28 0.05 5.21
C LEU A 66 -10.73 -0.39 4.90
N ARG A 67 -11.15 -1.56 5.40
CA ARG A 67 -12.54 -2.03 5.29
C ARG A 67 -13.50 -1.18 6.09
N LYS A 68 -13.14 -0.79 7.31
CA LYS A 68 -13.96 0.09 8.16
C LYS A 68 -14.29 1.41 7.47
N GLN A 69 -13.33 1.93 6.70
CA GLN A 69 -13.47 3.18 5.95
C GLN A 69 -13.99 2.97 4.51
N ASN A 70 -14.50 1.79 4.17
CA ASN A 70 -15.05 1.41 2.87
C ASN A 70 -14.10 1.62 1.67
N VAL A 71 -12.78 1.66 1.91
CA VAL A 71 -11.77 1.83 0.87
C VAL A 71 -11.59 0.54 0.05
N VAL A 72 -11.67 -0.61 0.74
CA VAL A 72 -11.51 -1.94 0.14
C VAL A 72 -12.73 -2.80 0.38
N SER A 73 -13.03 -3.68 -0.58
CA SER A 73 -14.09 -4.70 -0.47
C SER A 73 -13.48 -6.09 -0.50
N THR A 74 -14.23 -7.05 0.01
CA THR A 74 -13.79 -8.44 0.12
C THR A 74 -14.70 -9.36 -0.68
N ARG A 75 -14.10 -10.30 -1.40
CA ARG A 75 -14.79 -11.41 -2.06
C ARG A 75 -14.24 -12.72 -1.51
N LYS A 76 -15.12 -13.62 -1.07
CA LYS A 76 -14.72 -14.96 -0.64
C LYS A 76 -14.75 -15.89 -1.84
N GLN A 77 -13.66 -16.60 -2.09
CA GLN A 77 -13.57 -17.63 -3.12
C GLN A 77 -13.02 -18.90 -2.47
N ALA A 78 -13.86 -19.94 -2.40
CA ALA A 78 -13.59 -21.18 -1.68
C ALA A 78 -13.13 -20.91 -0.23
N ARG A 79 -11.86 -21.21 0.08
CA ARG A 79 -11.26 -21.07 1.41
C ARG A 79 -10.48 -19.76 1.60
N GLN A 80 -10.37 -18.92 0.56
CA GLN A 80 -9.58 -17.68 0.60
C GLN A 80 -10.46 -16.43 0.48
N VAL A 81 -9.97 -15.34 1.08
CA VAL A 81 -10.58 -14.01 0.98
C VAL A 81 -9.69 -13.14 0.11
N PHE A 82 -10.27 -12.63 -0.96
CA PHE A 82 -9.65 -11.68 -1.89
C PHE A 82 -10.13 -10.28 -1.58
N TYR A 83 -9.22 -9.33 -1.68
CA TYR A 83 -9.44 -7.91 -1.46
C TYR A 83 -9.34 -7.18 -2.78
N ARG A 84 -10.11 -6.10 -2.92
CA ARG A 84 -10.07 -5.20 -4.07
C ARG A 84 -10.37 -3.77 -3.64
N LEU A 85 -9.91 -2.79 -4.40
CA LEU A 85 -10.35 -1.41 -4.22
C LEU A 85 -11.84 -1.29 -4.61
N THR A 86 -12.62 -0.65 -3.74
CA THR A 86 -14.06 -0.46 -3.98
C THR A 86 -14.35 0.82 -4.76
N ASP A 87 -13.56 1.86 -4.49
CA ASP A 87 -13.84 3.21 -4.99
C ASP A 87 -12.90 3.60 -6.15
N PRO A 88 -13.41 3.79 -7.37
CA PRO A 88 -12.60 4.24 -8.51
C PRO A 88 -12.03 5.65 -8.31
N HIS A 89 -12.60 6.49 -7.45
CA HIS A 89 -12.02 7.79 -7.10
C HIS A 89 -10.74 7.64 -6.28
N VAL A 90 -10.70 6.68 -5.34
CA VAL A 90 -9.47 6.36 -4.61
C VAL A 90 -8.37 5.89 -5.56
N GLN A 91 -8.73 5.05 -6.54
CA GLN A 91 -7.77 4.62 -7.57
C GLN A 91 -7.22 5.80 -8.38
N LYS A 92 -8.06 6.79 -8.75
CA LYS A 92 -7.62 8.02 -9.43
C LYS A 92 -6.64 8.81 -8.56
N VAL A 93 -6.97 9.05 -7.30
CA VAL A 93 -6.09 9.77 -6.35
C VAL A 93 -4.73 9.06 -6.20
N LEU A 94 -4.74 7.74 -6.03
CA LEU A 94 -3.52 6.94 -5.93
C LEU A 94 -2.68 7.03 -7.22
N THR A 95 -3.33 7.05 -8.38
CA THR A 95 -2.67 7.19 -9.68
C THR A 95 -2.00 8.56 -9.82
N CYS A 96 -2.69 9.64 -9.43
CA CYS A 96 -2.12 10.99 -9.42
C CYS A 96 -0.92 11.11 -8.47
N ILE A 97 -1.03 10.57 -7.25
CA ILE A 97 0.09 10.57 -6.30
C ILE A 97 1.27 9.79 -6.88
N LYS A 98 1.01 8.64 -7.52
CA LYS A 98 2.05 7.82 -8.14
C LYS A 98 2.74 8.54 -9.30
N SER A 99 2.01 9.26 -10.15
CA SER A 99 2.62 9.97 -11.27
C SER A 99 3.56 11.08 -10.81
N GLU A 100 3.18 11.83 -9.77
CA GLU A 100 4.03 12.89 -9.19
C GLU A 100 5.28 12.31 -8.51
N LEU A 101 5.13 11.26 -7.69
CA LEU A 101 6.27 10.65 -6.99
C LEU A 101 7.28 9.97 -7.93
N ILE A 102 6.85 9.58 -9.14
CA ILE A 102 7.74 9.01 -10.17
C ILE A 102 8.38 10.11 -11.02
N ALA A 103 7.77 11.30 -11.10
CA ALA A 103 8.27 12.43 -11.88
C ALA A 103 9.46 13.16 -11.23
N GLU A 104 9.68 12.99 -9.92
CA GLU A 104 10.74 13.66 -9.13
C GLU A 104 12.14 13.06 -9.28
N GLU A 105 12.36 12.09 -10.17
CA GLU A 105 13.72 11.63 -10.50
C GLU A 105 14.01 11.63 -12.00
N PRO A 106 14.19 12.82 -12.63
CA PRO A 106 15.01 12.95 -13.81
C PRO A 106 16.41 13.43 -13.38
N ASN A 107 17.38 12.53 -13.54
CA ASN A 107 18.79 12.83 -13.88
C ASN A 107 19.86 12.74 -12.75
N GLY A 108 20.43 11.53 -12.60
CA GLY A 108 21.87 11.31 -12.75
C GLY A 108 22.81 11.52 -11.55
N ALA A 109 23.08 10.45 -10.80
CA ALA A 109 24.38 10.23 -10.16
C ALA A 109 24.85 8.78 -10.36
N THR A 110 25.83 8.69 -11.25
CA THR A 110 26.69 7.59 -11.66
C THR A 110 27.46 6.97 -10.48
N ALA A 111 27.52 5.64 -10.38
CA ALA A 111 28.76 4.84 -10.39
C ALA A 111 28.55 3.41 -9.86
N PRO A 112 29.21 2.40 -10.46
CA PRO A 112 29.12 1.00 -10.09
C PRO A 112 30.03 0.69 -8.89
N LEU A 113 29.54 -0.09 -7.92
CA LEU A 113 30.38 -0.74 -6.92
C LEU A 113 30.37 -2.25 -7.14
N GLN A 114 31.12 -2.68 -8.15
CA GLN A 114 31.76 -3.98 -8.16
C GLN A 114 33.10 -3.84 -7.45
N ALA A 115 33.23 -4.41 -6.25
CA ALA A 115 34.40 -5.15 -5.80
C ALA A 115 34.28 -5.50 -4.31
N ALA A 116 33.83 -6.72 -4.03
CA ALA A 116 34.44 -7.60 -3.02
C ALA A 116 33.83 -9.01 -3.17
N SER A 117 34.21 -9.72 -4.22
CA SER A 117 34.33 -11.18 -4.11
C SER A 117 35.39 -11.47 -3.06
N VAL A 118 35.20 -12.53 -2.26
CA VAL A 118 36.16 -13.62 -1.99
C VAL A 118 35.77 -14.38 -0.69
N VAL A 119 35.37 -15.65 -0.89
CA VAL A 119 35.71 -16.84 -0.08
C VAL A 119 34.93 -17.15 1.22
N SER A 120 34.23 -18.29 1.12
CA SER A 120 34.26 -19.47 2.01
C SER A 120 33.11 -19.79 2.97
N LYS A 121 32.77 -21.08 2.88
CA LYS A 121 31.91 -21.93 3.68
C LYS A 121 32.48 -22.12 5.09
N ALA A 122 31.65 -21.95 6.12
CA ALA A 122 31.78 -22.66 7.40
C ALA A 122 30.47 -22.54 8.21
N THR A 123 29.91 -23.70 8.53
CA THR A 123 28.89 -23.93 9.56
C THR A 123 29.44 -23.58 10.94
N VAL A 124 28.74 -22.78 11.76
CA VAL A 124 28.65 -23.00 13.23
C VAL A 124 27.33 -22.41 13.77
N VAL A 125 26.66 -23.21 14.59
CA VAL A 125 25.53 -22.85 15.47
C VAL A 125 25.97 -21.82 16.52
N GLY A 126 25.13 -20.83 16.80
CA GLY A 126 25.35 -19.88 17.90
C GLY A 126 24.17 -18.94 18.07
N GLU A 127 23.57 -18.95 19.25
CA GLU A 127 22.35 -18.27 19.64
C GLU A 127 22.52 -16.75 19.78
N SER A 128 21.37 -16.07 19.82
CA SER A 128 21.14 -14.69 20.29
C SER A 128 21.45 -13.51 19.36
N GLY A 129 20.36 -12.90 18.87
CA GLY A 129 20.18 -11.44 18.85
C GLY A 129 20.89 -10.65 17.76
N GLN A 130 20.23 -10.46 16.61
CA GLN A 130 20.23 -9.18 15.90
C GLN A 130 19.03 -9.10 14.94
N PHE A 131 18.15 -8.14 15.23
CA PHE A 131 16.98 -7.80 14.45
C PHE A 131 17.35 -6.95 13.22
N SER A 132 16.69 -7.26 12.10
CA SER A 132 16.29 -6.34 11.04
C SER A 132 17.35 -5.85 10.06
N THR A 133 17.56 -6.63 9.00
CA THR A 133 17.83 -6.06 7.67
C THR A 133 16.61 -5.26 7.21
N VAL A 134 16.68 -3.94 7.34
CA VAL A 134 15.74 -2.99 6.73
C VAL A 134 15.90 -3.12 5.22
N PHE A 135 14.97 -3.84 4.57
CA PHE A 135 14.93 -3.95 3.12
C PHE A 135 13.78 -3.12 2.56
N LYS A 136 14.14 -2.13 1.72
CA LYS A 136 13.21 -1.29 0.95
C LYS A 136 12.38 -2.19 0.02
N PRO A 137 11.04 -2.19 0.09
CA PRO A 137 10.24 -2.84 -0.95
C PRO A 137 10.63 -2.19 -2.28
N SER A 138 11.19 -2.99 -3.17
CA SER A 138 11.93 -2.52 -4.34
C SER A 138 11.10 -1.58 -5.20
N LEU A 139 11.55 -0.31 -5.28
CA LEU A 139 11.03 0.74 -6.17
C LEU A 139 10.98 0.29 -7.66
N ASP A 140 11.75 -0.75 -8.00
CA ASP A 140 11.83 -1.34 -9.33
C ASP A 140 10.58 -2.13 -9.72
N GLN A 141 9.86 -2.73 -8.76
CA GLN A 141 8.55 -3.35 -9.05
C GLN A 141 7.50 -2.29 -9.39
N TRP A 142 7.63 -1.08 -8.84
CA TRP A 142 6.75 0.05 -9.13
C TRP A 142 6.97 0.65 -10.53
N ARG A 143 8.20 0.57 -11.05
CA ARG A 143 8.58 1.09 -12.37
C ARG A 143 8.18 0.18 -13.54
N ARG A 144 8.13 -1.15 -13.35
CA ARG A 144 7.92 -2.11 -14.46
C ARG A 144 6.50 -2.17 -15.05
N HIS A 145 5.50 -1.58 -14.40
CA HIS A 145 4.10 -1.64 -14.85
C HIS A 145 3.55 -0.34 -15.48
N GLY A 146 4.43 0.60 -15.87
CA GLY A 146 4.06 1.89 -16.49
C GLY A 146 4.26 1.98 -18.01
N LYS A 147 4.51 0.88 -18.71
CA LYS A 147 4.57 0.84 -20.19
C LYS A 147 3.56 -0.19 -20.72
N GLY A 148 2.49 0.30 -21.31
CA GLY A 148 1.43 -0.47 -21.94
C GLY A 148 0.18 0.37 -22.06
#